data_AF-A0A661YEN5-F1
#
_entry.id   AF-A0A661YEN5-F1
#
_cell.length_a   1.000
_cell.length_b   1.000
_cell.length_c   1.000
_cell.angle_alpha   90.00
_cell.angle_beta   90.00
_cell.angle_gamma   90.00
#
_symmetry.space_group_name_H-M   'P 1'
#
loop_
_entity.id
_entity.type
_entity.pdbx_description
1 polymer ?
#
loop_
_entity_poly.entity_id
_entity_poly.type
_entity_poly.pdbx_seq_one_letter_code
_entity_poly.pdbx_strand_id
1 'polypeptide(L)'
;MINITLPDKSVRQVEKGTSAMDIAMSISEGLARNVLSAKVNGEVVDATLPIDEDATLNLLTWNDDEGKATMWHSSAHLMAEAIEQLYPGVKFGIGPDIENGFYYDIDFGEYKVSDADSKKIENRILKLAREKQSFSRRVVSKADAIAYFSEKGDEYKLELIDDLEDGEITFYESGSFTDLCRGPHMPNTGMIKAVKLLRIAGAYWRGDENRKMLTRIYGITFPKQKELTAFLEMLEEAKKRDHRKLGAELEIFAFSQQVGQGLPLWLPKGAELRERLETFLKKIQKKMGYQQVITPHIGKVELYKTSGHYDKYGEDSFHPISTPVEGEEFFLKPMNCPHHCEIYKCIPKSYRDLPYRIAEFGTVYRYEQSGELHGLTRVRGFTQDDAHIFCTPDQLKDEFKGVMDIVMIIFKALDFNEFITQISLRDPDDQDKYIGSEENWEKAERAILEVAEERGLDAVIEYGEAAFYGPKMDFIVKDALGRKWQLGT
;
A
#
# COMPACT_ATOMS: atom_id res chain seq x y z
N MET A 1 4.89 -40.84 -5.64
CA MET A 1 5.30 -39.87 -6.68
C MET A 1 4.21 -38.84 -6.77
N ILE A 2 4.58 -37.56 -6.78
CA ILE A 2 3.69 -36.42 -6.99
C ILE A 2 4.11 -35.69 -8.27
N ASN A 3 3.17 -34.99 -8.90
CA ASN A 3 3.40 -34.21 -10.11
C ASN A 3 3.61 -32.74 -9.76
N ILE A 4 4.77 -32.19 -10.12
CA ILE A 4 5.08 -30.78 -9.99
C ILE A 4 5.07 -30.12 -11.36
N THR A 5 4.18 -29.15 -11.55
CA THR A 5 4.05 -28.38 -12.79
C THR A 5 4.88 -27.10 -12.69
N LEU A 6 5.81 -26.91 -13.63
CA LEU A 6 6.69 -25.73 -13.71
C LEU A 6 6.07 -24.64 -14.61
N PRO A 7 6.59 -23.39 -14.59
CA PRO A 7 6.01 -22.28 -15.35
C PRO A 7 6.01 -22.47 -16.87
N ASP A 8 6.91 -23.30 -17.39
CA ASP A 8 6.97 -23.69 -18.81
C ASP A 8 5.95 -24.78 -19.19
N LYS A 9 5.04 -25.12 -18.27
CA LYS A 9 4.05 -26.22 -18.36
C LYS A 9 4.67 -27.62 -18.41
N SER A 10 5.98 -27.74 -18.17
CA SER A 10 6.58 -29.06 -17.99
C SER A 10 6.15 -29.66 -16.65
N VAL A 11 5.98 -30.98 -16.63
CA VAL A 11 5.60 -31.72 -15.43
C VAL A 11 6.78 -32.61 -15.01
N ARG A 12 7.19 -32.50 -13.75
CA ARG A 12 8.21 -33.35 -13.13
C ARG A 12 7.57 -34.27 -12.10
N GLN A 13 7.91 -35.56 -12.15
CA GLN A 13 7.53 -36.49 -11.10
C GLN A 13 8.64 -36.58 -10.05
N VAL A 14 8.26 -36.32 -8.80
CA VAL A 14 9.18 -36.35 -7.65
C VAL A 14 8.60 -37.19 -6.51
N GLU A 15 9.44 -37.56 -5.55
CA GLU A 15 8.99 -38.27 -4.35
C GLU A 15 8.18 -37.33 -3.45
N LYS A 16 7.22 -37.90 -2.70
CA LYS A 16 6.45 -37.13 -1.73
C LYS A 16 7.39 -36.58 -0.65
N GLY A 17 7.26 -35.31 -0.30
CA GLY A 17 8.14 -34.62 0.66
C GLY A 17 9.36 -33.96 0.02
N THR A 18 9.52 -34.01 -1.31
CA THR A 18 10.57 -33.26 -2.01
C THR A 18 10.32 -31.75 -1.85
N SER A 19 11.35 -30.99 -1.49
CA SER A 19 11.23 -29.53 -1.36
C SER A 19 11.41 -28.80 -2.71
N ALA A 20 10.95 -27.55 -2.78
CA ALA A 20 11.21 -26.71 -3.95
C ALA A 20 12.72 -26.50 -4.20
N MET A 21 13.53 -26.47 -3.13
CA MET A 21 14.99 -26.37 -3.21
C MET A 21 15.61 -27.63 -3.82
N ASP A 22 15.12 -28.82 -3.48
CA ASP A 22 15.58 -30.09 -4.08
C ASP A 22 15.26 -30.12 -5.59
N ILE A 23 14.07 -29.64 -5.97
CA ILE A 23 13.68 -29.50 -7.36
C ILE A 23 14.59 -28.50 -8.08
N ALA A 24 14.87 -27.34 -7.48
CA ALA A 24 15.81 -26.36 -8.03
C ALA A 24 17.21 -26.96 -8.24
N MET A 25 17.69 -27.75 -7.28
CA MET A 25 18.97 -28.46 -7.36
C MET A 25 18.99 -29.48 -8.50
N SER A 26 17.88 -30.20 -8.72
CA SER A 26 17.73 -31.15 -9.82
C SER A 26 17.72 -30.49 -11.21
N ILE A 27 17.41 -29.19 -11.28
CA ILE A 27 17.43 -28.40 -12.51
C ILE A 27 18.87 -27.90 -12.75
N SER A 28 19.43 -27.14 -11.80
CA SER A 28 20.85 -26.77 -11.80
C SER A 28 21.28 -26.17 -10.46
N GLU A 29 22.56 -26.39 -10.10
CA GLU A 29 23.18 -25.70 -8.95
C GLU A 29 23.21 -24.17 -9.13
N GLY A 30 23.24 -23.68 -10.37
CA GLY A 30 23.17 -22.25 -10.68
C GLY A 30 21.84 -21.65 -10.25
N LEU A 31 20.74 -22.32 -10.58
CA LEU A 31 19.40 -21.90 -10.19
C LEU A 31 19.22 -21.99 -8.67
N ALA A 32 19.52 -23.15 -8.08
CA ALA A 32 19.32 -23.40 -6.64
C ALA A 32 20.02 -22.36 -5.75
N ARG A 33 21.21 -21.89 -6.14
CA ARG A 33 21.96 -20.85 -5.43
C ARG A 33 21.28 -19.48 -5.40
N ASN A 34 20.34 -19.20 -6.29
CA ASN A 34 19.65 -17.92 -6.40
C ASN A 34 18.19 -17.97 -5.90
N VAL A 35 17.69 -19.15 -5.50
CA VAL A 35 16.32 -19.31 -4.98
C VAL A 35 16.22 -18.74 -3.57
N LEU A 36 15.26 -17.84 -3.37
CA LEU A 36 14.94 -17.21 -2.09
C LEU A 36 13.72 -17.87 -1.46
N SER A 37 12.68 -18.15 -2.25
CA SER A 37 11.45 -18.80 -1.80
C SER A 37 10.81 -19.54 -2.98
N ALA A 38 9.67 -20.15 -2.75
CA ALA A 38 8.90 -20.82 -3.79
C ALA A 38 7.43 -20.39 -3.72
N LYS A 39 6.77 -20.30 -4.87
CA LYS A 39 5.33 -20.17 -4.96
C LYS A 39 4.73 -21.53 -5.27
N VAL A 40 4.03 -22.13 -4.32
CA VAL A 40 3.40 -23.45 -4.44
C VAL A 40 1.89 -23.24 -4.44
N ASN A 41 1.21 -23.64 -5.53
CA ASN A 41 -0.24 -23.45 -5.70
C ASN A 41 -0.74 -22.00 -5.51
N GLY A 42 0.12 -21.01 -5.81
CA GLY A 42 -0.21 -19.60 -5.65
C GLY A 42 0.24 -18.99 -4.32
N GLU A 43 0.69 -19.79 -3.35
CA GLU A 43 1.14 -19.32 -2.04
C GLU A 43 2.67 -19.28 -1.95
N VAL A 44 3.22 -18.20 -1.38
CA VAL A 44 4.67 -18.03 -1.20
C VAL A 44 5.11 -18.74 0.08
N VAL A 45 5.99 -19.73 -0.05
CA VAL A 45 6.45 -20.62 1.03
C VAL A 45 7.98 -20.73 1.05
N ASP A 46 8.52 -21.21 2.17
CA ASP A 46 9.96 -21.52 2.27
C ASP A 46 10.35 -22.53 1.19
N ALA A 47 11.47 -22.29 0.50
CA ALA A 47 11.93 -23.21 -0.54
C ALA A 47 12.30 -24.61 0.01
N THR A 48 12.51 -24.73 1.33
CA THR A 48 12.89 -25.98 2.00
C THR A 48 11.70 -26.76 2.55
N LEU A 49 10.47 -26.22 2.49
CA LEU A 49 9.29 -26.95 2.96
C LEU A 49 8.98 -28.15 2.04
N PRO A 50 8.58 -29.29 2.62
CA PRO A 50 8.21 -30.48 1.86
C PRO A 50 6.92 -30.24 1.09
N ILE A 51 6.87 -30.70 -0.17
CA ILE A 51 5.66 -30.71 -0.99
C ILE A 51 5.08 -32.13 -0.94
N ASP A 52 3.85 -32.25 -0.45
CA ASP A 52 3.22 -33.54 -0.15
C ASP A 52 2.16 -33.98 -1.17
N GLU A 53 1.75 -33.08 -2.05
CA GLU A 53 0.67 -33.25 -3.03
C GLU A 53 1.07 -32.69 -4.39
N ASP A 54 0.30 -33.00 -5.43
CA ASP A 54 0.50 -32.43 -6.76
C ASP A 54 0.35 -30.90 -6.70
N ALA A 55 1.29 -30.18 -7.32
CA ALA A 55 1.34 -28.74 -7.17
C ALA A 55 1.90 -28.02 -8.40
N THR A 56 1.52 -26.75 -8.56
CA THR A 56 2.24 -25.82 -9.42
C THR A 56 3.36 -25.16 -8.64
N LEU A 57 4.57 -25.12 -9.20
CA LEU A 57 5.75 -24.56 -8.56
C LEU A 57 6.33 -23.43 -9.40
N ASN A 58 6.53 -22.27 -8.78
CA ASN A 58 7.41 -21.22 -9.28
C ASN A 58 8.57 -20.99 -8.31
N LEU A 59 9.80 -20.95 -8.81
CA LEU A 59 10.99 -20.70 -8.00
C LEU A 59 11.28 -19.21 -7.99
N LEU A 60 11.21 -18.60 -6.81
CA LEU A 60 11.34 -17.15 -6.66
C LEU A 60 12.79 -16.78 -6.36
N THR A 61 13.29 -15.79 -7.10
CA THR A 61 14.66 -15.30 -7.04
C THR A 61 14.67 -13.81 -6.71
N TRP A 62 15.86 -13.20 -6.64
CA TRP A 62 15.99 -11.76 -6.41
C TRP A 62 15.34 -10.89 -7.51
N ASN A 63 15.06 -11.46 -8.69
CA ASN A 63 14.40 -10.73 -9.77
C ASN A 63 12.88 -10.65 -9.58
N ASP A 64 12.33 -11.45 -8.66
CA ASP A 64 10.89 -11.54 -8.40
C ASP A 64 10.54 -10.73 -7.15
N ASP A 65 9.43 -9.99 -7.17
CA ASP A 65 9.06 -9.10 -6.05
C ASP A 65 8.78 -9.89 -4.77
N GLU A 66 8.10 -11.03 -4.87
CA GLU A 66 7.88 -11.97 -3.76
C GLU A 66 9.21 -12.56 -3.22
N GLY A 67 10.21 -12.71 -4.09
CA GLY A 67 11.56 -13.12 -3.70
C GLY A 67 12.30 -12.02 -2.92
N LYS A 68 12.20 -10.76 -3.37
CA LYS A 68 12.76 -9.60 -2.64
C LYS A 68 12.11 -9.44 -1.28
N ALA A 69 10.79 -9.54 -1.20
CA ALA A 69 10.00 -9.53 0.03
C ALA A 69 10.53 -10.58 1.03
N THR A 70 10.69 -11.83 0.58
CA THR A 70 11.26 -12.92 1.39
C THR A 70 12.67 -12.57 1.93
N MET A 71 13.54 -12.02 1.07
CA MET A 71 14.89 -11.62 1.49
C MET A 71 14.85 -10.51 2.53
N TRP A 72 14.01 -9.49 2.34
CA TRP A 72 13.88 -8.38 3.28
C TRP A 72 13.27 -8.81 4.61
N HIS A 73 12.28 -9.68 4.58
CA HIS A 73 11.71 -10.28 5.78
C HIS A 73 12.78 -11.07 6.57
N SER A 74 13.58 -11.87 5.86
CA SER A 74 14.73 -12.58 6.46
C SER A 74 15.81 -11.63 7.00
N SER A 75 16.02 -10.50 6.33
CA SER A 75 16.94 -9.47 6.80
C SER A 75 16.45 -8.76 8.06
N ALA A 76 15.13 -8.64 8.26
CA ALA A 76 14.56 -8.12 9.50
C ALA A 76 14.94 -9.02 10.69
N HIS A 77 14.81 -10.34 10.55
CA HIS A 77 15.25 -11.31 11.57
C HIS A 77 16.77 -11.25 11.80
N LEU A 78 17.56 -11.14 10.74
CA LEU A 78 19.02 -11.02 10.87
C LEU A 78 19.43 -9.72 11.58
N MET A 79 18.69 -8.64 11.35
CA MET A 79 18.85 -7.39 12.10
C MET A 79 18.46 -7.55 13.56
N ALA A 80 17.37 -8.26 13.86
CA ALA A 80 16.95 -8.54 15.23
C ALA A 80 18.02 -9.36 15.98
N GLU A 81 18.55 -10.43 15.39
CA GLU A 81 19.67 -11.19 15.98
C GLU A 81 20.90 -10.29 16.22
N ALA A 82 21.26 -9.46 15.23
CA ALA A 82 22.38 -8.54 15.37
C ALA A 82 22.20 -7.57 16.54
N ILE A 83 20.97 -7.06 16.73
CA ILE A 83 20.65 -6.13 17.80
C ILE A 83 20.60 -6.85 19.14
N GLU A 84 19.99 -8.02 19.24
CA GLU A 84 19.92 -8.83 20.48
C GLU A 84 21.32 -9.14 21.01
N GLN A 85 22.27 -9.45 20.12
CA GLN A 85 23.66 -9.69 20.52
C GLN A 85 24.44 -8.42 20.89
N LEU A 86 24.08 -7.26 20.34
CA LEU A 86 24.72 -5.97 20.64
C LEU A 86 24.13 -5.28 21.88
N TYR A 87 22.86 -5.53 22.15
CA TYR A 87 22.05 -4.92 23.20
C TYR A 87 21.23 -6.03 23.87
N PRO A 88 21.80 -6.78 24.83
CA PRO A 88 21.11 -7.88 25.48
C PRO A 88 19.87 -7.40 26.27
N GLY A 89 18.76 -8.12 26.18
CA GLY A 89 17.53 -7.82 26.91
C GLY A 89 16.59 -6.82 26.21
N VAL A 90 16.89 -6.43 24.98
CA VAL A 90 15.89 -5.76 24.12
C VAL A 90 14.73 -6.69 23.81
N LYS A 91 13.56 -6.10 23.55
CA LYS A 91 12.35 -6.85 23.18
C LYS A 91 11.89 -6.48 21.78
N PHE A 92 11.35 -7.44 21.06
CA PHE A 92 11.05 -7.30 19.63
C PHE A 92 9.54 -7.30 19.40
N GLY A 93 9.05 -6.25 18.74
CA GLY A 93 7.67 -6.14 18.30
C GLY A 93 7.46 -6.78 16.93
N ILE A 94 7.07 -5.93 15.96
CA ILE A 94 6.72 -6.31 14.59
C ILE A 94 7.84 -5.89 13.63
N GLY A 95 8.22 -6.79 12.72
CA GLY A 95 9.30 -6.56 11.75
C GLY A 95 9.00 -7.11 10.35
N PRO A 96 8.13 -6.44 9.56
CA PRO A 96 7.73 -6.91 8.25
C PRO A 96 8.69 -6.41 7.17
N ASP A 97 8.65 -7.05 6.00
CA ASP A 97 9.12 -6.44 4.76
C ASP A 97 8.17 -5.33 4.28
N ILE A 98 8.69 -4.45 3.44
CA ILE A 98 7.99 -3.34 2.80
C ILE A 98 8.51 -3.18 1.37
N GLU A 99 7.82 -2.40 0.53
CA GLU A 99 8.11 -2.22 -0.92
C GLU A 99 9.59 -1.91 -1.24
N ASN A 100 10.35 -1.34 -0.30
CA ASN A 100 11.77 -1.05 -0.48
C ASN A 100 12.61 -1.36 0.78
N GLY A 101 12.46 -2.57 1.33
CA GLY A 101 13.27 -3.04 2.45
C GLY A 101 12.43 -3.64 3.56
N PHE A 102 12.76 -3.33 4.79
CA PHE A 102 12.08 -3.83 5.98
C PHE A 102 12.19 -2.82 7.12
N TYR A 103 11.41 -3.02 8.16
CA TYR A 103 11.66 -2.37 9.45
C TYR A 103 11.54 -3.36 10.59
N TYR A 104 11.92 -2.93 11.80
CA TYR A 104 11.61 -3.65 13.03
C TYR A 104 11.32 -2.66 14.15
N ASP A 105 10.24 -2.89 14.88
CA ASP A 105 9.92 -2.17 16.12
C ASP A 105 10.58 -2.84 17.31
N ILE A 106 11.39 -2.08 18.03
CA ILE A 106 12.27 -2.61 19.07
C ILE A 106 12.13 -1.77 20.33
N ASP A 107 11.92 -2.45 21.45
CA ASP A 107 12.02 -1.87 22.78
C ASP A 107 13.46 -1.99 23.28
N PHE A 108 14.17 -0.87 23.25
CA PHE A 108 15.55 -0.81 23.72
C PHE A 108 15.69 -0.72 25.24
N GLY A 109 14.59 -0.62 25.98
CA GLY A 109 14.62 -0.41 27.43
C GLY A 109 15.44 0.82 27.81
N GLU A 110 16.54 0.61 28.53
CA GLU A 110 17.46 1.69 28.94
C GLU A 110 18.47 2.08 27.86
N TYR A 111 18.66 1.26 26.83
CA TYR A 111 19.58 1.56 25.74
C TYR A 111 19.05 2.72 24.89
N LYS A 112 19.97 3.58 24.44
CA LYS A 112 19.68 4.62 23.45
C LYS A 112 20.39 4.27 22.16
N VAL A 113 19.63 4.16 21.08
CA VAL A 113 20.15 3.94 19.73
C VAL A 113 19.91 5.18 18.90
N SER A 114 20.94 5.57 18.18
CA SER A 114 20.94 6.75 17.31
C SER A 114 21.50 6.39 15.93
N ASP A 115 21.43 7.32 14.99
CA ASP A 115 22.00 7.12 13.66
C ASP A 115 23.50 6.77 13.69
N ALA A 116 24.23 7.19 14.74
CA ALA A 116 25.63 6.85 14.93
C ALA A 116 25.87 5.34 15.17
N ASP A 117 24.88 4.64 15.73
CA ASP A 117 24.94 3.19 15.98
C ASP A 117 24.65 2.37 14.70
N SER A 118 24.07 2.99 13.67
CA SER A 118 23.67 2.28 12.44
C SER A 118 24.82 1.49 11.84
N LYS A 119 26.01 2.09 11.75
CA LYS A 119 27.19 1.43 11.17
C LYS A 119 27.66 0.23 12.01
N LYS A 120 27.49 0.28 13.33
CA LYS A 120 27.80 -0.83 14.24
C LYS A 120 26.85 -2.00 14.00
N ILE A 121 25.55 -1.73 13.86
CA ILE A 121 24.53 -2.74 13.57
C ILE A 121 24.73 -3.33 12.17
N GLU A 122 24.91 -2.50 11.13
CA GLU A 122 25.20 -2.93 9.75
C GLU A 122 26.40 -3.90 9.69
N ASN A 123 27.49 -3.57 10.38
CA ASN A 123 28.67 -4.43 10.45
C ASN A 123 28.38 -5.78 11.12
N ARG A 124 27.52 -5.81 12.15
CA ARG A 124 27.15 -7.07 12.81
C ARG A 124 26.25 -7.91 11.91
N ILE A 125 25.28 -7.32 11.23
CA ILE A 125 24.43 -7.98 10.22
C ILE A 125 25.31 -8.64 9.15
N LEU A 126 26.27 -7.90 8.57
CA LEU A 126 27.17 -8.46 7.55
C LEU A 126 28.07 -9.58 8.07
N LYS A 127 28.42 -9.55 9.37
CA LYS A 127 29.17 -10.66 9.99
C LYS A 127 28.28 -11.91 10.10
N LEU A 128 27.05 -11.77 10.59
CA LEU A 128 26.09 -12.89 10.70
C LEU A 128 25.69 -13.44 9.32
N ALA A 129 25.54 -12.57 8.31
CA ALA A 129 25.28 -13.00 6.94
C ALA A 129 26.38 -13.91 6.38
N ARG A 130 27.64 -13.68 6.76
CA ARG A 130 28.77 -14.53 6.33
C ARG A 130 28.79 -15.90 7.01
N GLU A 131 28.09 -16.06 8.12
CA GLU A 131 27.98 -17.33 8.85
C GLU A 131 27.05 -18.32 8.12
N LYS A 132 26.20 -17.84 7.17
CA LYS A 132 25.27 -18.66 6.37
C LYS A 132 24.35 -19.53 7.23
N GLN A 133 23.84 -18.94 8.29
CA GLN A 133 22.89 -19.60 9.19
C GLN A 133 21.63 -19.99 8.39
N SER A 134 21.11 -21.19 8.62
CA SER A 134 19.84 -21.64 8.05
C SER A 134 18.67 -21.19 8.90
N PHE A 135 17.54 -20.92 8.27
CA PHE A 135 16.28 -20.67 8.97
C PHE A 135 15.56 -22.00 9.20
N SER A 136 15.23 -22.28 10.46
CA SER A 136 14.52 -23.50 10.86
C SER A 136 13.11 -23.13 11.33
N ARG A 137 12.10 -23.60 10.61
CA ARG A 137 10.69 -23.42 10.95
C ARG A 137 10.25 -24.53 11.90
N ARG A 138 9.63 -24.17 13.03
CA ARG A 138 9.02 -25.11 13.98
C ARG A 138 7.58 -24.72 14.26
N VAL A 139 6.65 -25.65 14.04
CA VAL A 139 5.26 -25.50 14.52
C VAL A 139 5.25 -25.71 16.03
N VAL A 140 4.60 -24.80 16.76
CA VAL A 140 4.54 -24.83 18.22
C VAL A 140 3.10 -24.67 18.69
N SER A 141 2.76 -25.29 19.81
CA SER A 141 1.45 -25.07 20.42
C SER A 141 1.37 -23.66 21.01
N LYS A 142 0.15 -23.11 21.12
CA LYS A 142 -0.08 -21.82 21.80
C LYS A 142 0.45 -21.83 23.23
N ALA A 143 0.29 -22.94 23.94
CA ALA A 143 0.80 -23.10 25.31
C ALA A 143 2.33 -23.04 25.38
N ASP A 144 3.03 -23.74 24.48
CA ASP A 144 4.50 -23.72 24.45
C ASP A 144 5.04 -22.36 24.01
N ALA A 145 4.34 -21.69 23.08
CA ALA A 145 4.70 -20.36 22.64
C ALA A 145 4.57 -19.32 23.76
N ILE A 146 3.46 -19.36 24.51
CA ILE A 146 3.26 -18.52 25.70
C ILE A 146 4.33 -18.80 26.74
N ALA A 147 4.63 -20.07 27.02
CA ALA A 147 5.65 -20.45 27.99
C ALA A 147 7.03 -19.89 27.63
N TYR A 148 7.45 -20.05 26.36
CA TYR A 148 8.73 -19.55 25.86
C TYR A 148 8.86 -18.02 26.00
N PHE A 149 7.89 -17.26 25.52
CA PHE A 149 7.97 -15.79 25.58
C PHE A 149 7.71 -15.22 26.98
N SER A 150 7.01 -15.95 27.85
CA SER A 150 6.91 -15.61 29.27
C SER A 150 8.25 -15.75 29.99
N GLU A 151 9.00 -16.83 29.71
CA GLU A 151 10.35 -17.03 30.24
C GLU A 151 11.34 -16.00 29.70
N LYS A 152 11.24 -15.68 28.39
CA LYS A 152 12.04 -14.62 27.75
C LYS A 152 11.68 -13.20 28.25
N GLY A 153 10.49 -13.03 28.83
CA GLY A 153 9.99 -11.73 29.31
C GLY A 153 9.58 -10.77 28.19
N ASP A 154 9.12 -11.28 27.05
CA ASP A 154 8.74 -10.50 25.88
C ASP A 154 7.21 -10.28 25.82
N GLU A 155 6.74 -9.20 26.46
CA GLU A 155 5.32 -8.84 26.51
C GLU A 155 4.69 -8.61 25.13
N TYR A 156 5.47 -8.12 24.15
CA TYR A 156 4.95 -7.82 22.82
C TYR A 156 4.60 -9.10 22.06
N LYS A 157 5.45 -10.13 22.17
CA LYS A 157 5.18 -11.43 21.54
C LYS A 157 4.03 -12.18 22.22
N LEU A 158 3.88 -12.04 23.53
CA LEU A 158 2.72 -12.61 24.26
C LEU A 158 1.41 -12.01 23.76
N GLU A 159 1.35 -10.69 23.56
CA GLU A 159 0.16 -10.03 22.99
C GLU A 159 -0.11 -10.47 21.55
N LEU A 160 0.92 -10.71 20.74
CA LEU A 160 0.73 -11.23 19.38
C LEU A 160 0.19 -12.66 19.40
N ILE A 161 0.63 -13.50 20.33
CA ILE A 161 0.16 -14.89 20.46
C ILE A 161 -1.29 -14.95 20.93
N ASP A 162 -1.74 -13.99 21.73
CA ASP A 162 -3.12 -13.96 22.23
C ASP A 162 -4.14 -13.92 21.07
N ASP A 163 -3.81 -13.18 20.01
CA ASP A 163 -4.61 -13.05 18.79
C ASP A 163 -4.52 -14.26 17.84
N LEU A 164 -3.66 -15.25 18.12
CA LEU A 164 -3.44 -16.40 17.25
C LEU A 164 -4.18 -17.65 17.75
N GLU A 165 -4.71 -18.44 16.81
CA GLU A 165 -5.28 -19.75 17.12
C GLU A 165 -4.20 -20.84 17.21
N ASP A 166 -4.49 -21.90 17.97
CA ASP A 166 -3.57 -23.03 18.08
C ASP A 166 -3.48 -23.78 16.74
N GLY A 167 -2.26 -24.21 16.38
CA GLY A 167 -1.98 -24.79 15.07
C GLY A 167 -1.50 -23.81 13.99
N GLU A 168 -1.71 -22.50 14.16
CA GLU A 168 -1.18 -21.47 13.24
C GLU A 168 0.16 -20.87 13.68
N ILE A 169 0.65 -21.27 14.85
CA ILE A 169 1.78 -20.63 15.52
C ILE A 169 3.07 -21.33 15.11
N THR A 170 3.98 -20.55 14.53
CA THR A 170 5.31 -21.03 14.14
C THR A 170 6.42 -20.16 14.68
N PHE A 171 7.52 -20.81 15.04
CA PHE A 171 8.78 -20.17 15.37
C PHE A 171 9.75 -20.32 14.22
N TYR A 172 10.50 -19.27 13.96
CA TYR A 172 11.68 -19.32 13.10
C TYR A 172 12.92 -19.12 13.94
N GLU A 173 13.84 -20.07 13.83
CA GLU A 173 15.13 -20.07 14.51
C GLU A 173 16.24 -19.82 13.48
N SER A 174 17.10 -18.83 13.73
CA SER A 174 18.33 -18.56 12.96
C SER A 174 19.44 -18.16 13.91
N GLY A 175 20.53 -18.93 13.90
CA GLY A 175 21.67 -18.65 14.77
C GLY A 175 21.28 -18.69 16.25
N SER A 176 21.43 -17.57 16.96
CA SER A 176 21.02 -17.45 18.37
C SER A 176 19.61 -16.88 18.56
N PHE A 177 18.91 -16.53 17.47
CA PHE A 177 17.65 -15.80 17.52
C PHE A 177 16.46 -16.72 17.21
N THR A 178 15.38 -16.52 17.95
CA THR A 178 14.10 -17.21 17.77
C THR A 178 13.00 -16.16 17.76
N ASP A 179 12.17 -16.18 16.72
CA ASP A 179 11.04 -15.25 16.60
C ASP A 179 9.72 -15.95 16.29
N LEU A 180 8.64 -15.33 16.75
CA LEU A 180 7.28 -15.66 16.36
C LEU A 180 7.01 -15.09 14.96
N CYS A 181 6.99 -15.97 13.96
CA CYS A 181 6.84 -15.57 12.57
C CYS A 181 6.21 -16.70 11.74
N ARG A 182 5.39 -16.36 10.74
CA ARG A 182 4.78 -17.30 9.79
C ARG A 182 5.67 -17.64 8.59
N GLY A 183 6.67 -16.80 8.30
CA GLY A 183 7.52 -16.89 7.12
C GLY A 183 6.86 -16.28 5.86
N PRO A 184 7.42 -16.53 4.68
CA PRO A 184 8.59 -17.38 4.43
C PRO A 184 9.93 -16.67 4.67
N HIS A 185 10.98 -17.47 4.85
CA HIS A 185 12.37 -17.06 4.96
C HIS A 185 13.23 -17.68 3.86
N MET A 186 14.32 -16.97 3.53
CA MET A 186 15.31 -17.47 2.57
C MET A 186 16.08 -18.67 3.14
N PRO A 187 16.71 -19.51 2.30
CA PRO A 187 17.32 -20.76 2.79
C PRO A 187 18.47 -20.54 3.77
N ASN A 188 19.22 -19.44 3.64
CA ASN A 188 20.28 -19.06 4.57
C ASN A 188 20.62 -17.57 4.49
N THR A 189 21.24 -17.06 5.56
CA THR A 189 21.70 -15.66 5.68
C THR A 189 22.79 -15.25 4.68
N GLY A 190 23.42 -16.23 4.03
CA GLY A 190 24.51 -16.05 3.08
C GLY A 190 24.17 -15.22 1.85
N MET A 191 22.90 -15.09 1.50
CA MET A 191 22.47 -14.36 0.31
C MET A 191 22.53 -12.84 0.52
N ILE A 192 22.50 -12.36 1.77
CA ILE A 192 22.65 -10.94 2.12
C ILE A 192 24.12 -10.54 1.99
N LYS A 193 24.44 -9.70 0.99
CA LYS A 193 25.81 -9.23 0.76
C LYS A 193 26.01 -7.75 1.04
N ALA A 194 24.95 -6.97 0.97
CA ALA A 194 24.97 -5.54 1.22
C ALA A 194 23.76 -5.17 2.08
N VAL A 195 23.99 -4.26 3.04
CA VAL A 195 22.97 -3.78 3.98
C VAL A 195 23.15 -2.28 4.18
N LYS A 196 22.03 -1.57 4.36
CA LYS A 196 22.01 -0.19 4.83
C LYS A 196 20.84 0.02 5.77
N LEU A 197 21.09 0.59 6.94
CA LEU A 197 20.05 1.16 7.78
C LEU A 197 19.75 2.58 7.29
N LEU A 198 18.49 2.84 6.98
CA LEU A 198 18.04 4.03 6.26
C LEU A 198 17.67 5.16 7.20
N ARG A 199 16.90 4.87 8.25
CA ARG A 199 16.45 5.84 9.26
C ARG A 199 15.97 5.13 10.53
N ILE A 200 15.97 5.86 11.62
CA ILE A 200 15.36 5.48 12.90
C ILE A 200 14.15 6.40 13.15
N ALA A 201 13.03 5.83 13.56
CA ALA A 201 11.80 6.55 13.89
C ALA A 201 11.20 6.04 15.22
N GLY A 202 10.33 6.85 15.84
CA GLY A 202 9.45 6.35 16.90
C GLY A 202 8.21 5.70 16.30
N ALA A 203 7.76 4.61 16.91
CA ALA A 203 6.49 3.97 16.57
C ALA A 203 5.75 3.60 17.86
N TYR A 204 4.44 3.80 17.89
CA TYR A 204 3.62 3.35 19.01
C TYR A 204 3.20 1.91 18.82
N TRP A 205 3.24 1.11 19.89
CA TRP A 205 2.84 -0.29 19.82
C TRP A 205 1.36 -0.41 19.37
N ARG A 206 1.11 -1.20 18.31
CA ARG A 206 -0.19 -1.30 17.61
C ARG A 206 -0.79 0.04 17.14
N GLY A 207 0.03 1.08 16.98
CA GLY A 207 -0.43 2.41 16.58
C GLY A 207 -1.18 3.20 17.66
N ASP A 208 -1.24 2.71 18.90
CA ASP A 208 -1.93 3.39 20.01
C ASP A 208 -0.96 4.35 20.74
N GLU A 209 -1.19 5.66 20.57
CA GLU A 209 -0.39 6.74 21.16
C GLU A 209 -0.32 6.70 22.70
N ASN A 210 -1.24 6.00 23.37
CA ASN A 210 -1.24 5.83 24.82
C ASN A 210 -0.30 4.71 25.29
N ARG A 211 0.23 3.89 24.37
CA ARG A 211 1.12 2.77 24.68
C ARG A 211 2.58 3.19 24.60
N LYS A 212 3.46 2.27 25.01
CA LYS A 212 4.90 2.50 25.01
C LYS A 212 5.39 2.79 23.59
N MET A 213 6.20 3.84 23.46
CA MET A 213 6.86 4.19 22.21
C MET A 213 8.07 3.26 22.00
N LEU A 214 8.08 2.58 20.87
CA LEU A 214 9.14 1.71 20.38
C LEU A 214 10.07 2.46 19.42
N THR A 215 11.26 1.93 19.24
CA THR A 215 12.21 2.40 18.22
C THR A 215 12.04 1.58 16.95
N ARG A 216 11.56 2.19 15.88
CA ARG A 216 11.48 1.59 14.56
C ARG A 216 12.77 1.83 13.78
N ILE A 217 13.46 0.77 13.41
CA ILE A 217 14.66 0.85 12.55
C ILE A 217 14.32 0.37 11.15
N TYR A 218 14.51 1.23 10.14
CA TYR A 218 14.33 0.89 8.74
C TYR A 218 15.65 0.42 8.11
N GLY A 219 15.60 -0.67 7.37
CA GLY A 219 16.76 -1.25 6.69
C GLY A 219 16.44 -1.72 5.28
N ILE A 220 17.48 -1.87 4.46
CA ILE A 220 17.39 -2.49 3.15
C ILE A 220 18.62 -3.37 2.91
N THR A 221 18.43 -4.49 2.22
CA THR A 221 19.50 -5.43 1.86
C THR A 221 19.44 -5.82 0.40
N PHE A 222 20.61 -6.19 -0.13
CA PHE A 222 20.78 -6.64 -1.51
C PHE A 222 21.75 -7.83 -1.59
N PRO A 223 21.64 -8.68 -2.62
CA PRO A 223 22.60 -9.75 -2.90
C PRO A 223 23.91 -9.23 -3.49
N LYS A 224 23.98 -7.95 -3.91
CA LYS A 224 25.21 -7.32 -4.44
C LYS A 224 25.36 -5.88 -3.96
N GLN A 225 26.59 -5.49 -3.65
CA GLN A 225 26.93 -4.12 -3.25
C GLN A 225 26.58 -3.07 -4.32
N LYS A 226 26.74 -3.41 -5.60
CA LYS A 226 26.42 -2.51 -6.72
C LYS A 226 24.94 -2.10 -6.72
N GLU A 227 24.04 -3.01 -6.37
CA GLU A 227 22.61 -2.75 -6.33
C GLU A 227 22.25 -1.83 -5.16
N LEU A 228 22.87 -2.03 -3.99
CA LEU A 228 22.74 -1.09 -2.89
C LEU A 228 23.23 0.31 -3.27
N THR A 229 24.39 0.41 -3.93
CA THR A 229 24.91 1.72 -4.38
C THR A 229 23.94 2.39 -5.36
N ALA A 230 23.43 1.67 -6.36
CA ALA A 230 22.46 2.22 -7.31
C ALA A 230 21.15 2.65 -6.62
N PHE A 231 20.67 1.88 -5.64
CA PHE A 231 19.49 2.24 -4.86
C PHE A 231 19.71 3.52 -4.04
N LEU A 232 20.87 3.67 -3.39
CA LEU A 232 21.19 4.88 -2.62
C LEU A 232 21.38 6.10 -3.53
N GLU A 233 21.99 5.95 -4.70
CA GLU A 233 22.09 7.02 -5.70
C GLU A 233 20.70 7.46 -6.20
N MET A 234 19.81 6.49 -6.48
CA MET A 234 18.42 6.75 -6.82
C MET A 234 17.71 7.53 -5.71
N LEU A 235 17.84 7.11 -4.44
CA LEU A 235 17.23 7.81 -3.32
C LEU A 235 17.75 9.25 -3.15
N GLU A 236 19.03 9.50 -3.37
CA GLU A 236 19.60 10.85 -3.29
C GLU A 236 19.11 11.74 -4.44
N GLU A 237 19.06 11.23 -5.67
CA GLU A 237 18.45 11.95 -6.80
C GLU A 237 16.97 12.23 -6.57
N ALA A 238 16.27 11.26 -6.01
CA ALA A 238 14.86 11.37 -5.68
C ALA A 238 14.62 12.44 -4.60
N LYS A 239 15.41 12.49 -3.53
CA LYS A 239 15.36 13.55 -2.50
C LYS A 239 15.59 14.95 -3.06
N LYS A 240 16.45 15.10 -4.08
CA LYS A 240 16.65 16.40 -4.76
C LYS A 240 15.39 16.87 -5.49
N ARG A 241 14.53 15.94 -5.89
CA ARG A 241 13.28 16.18 -6.64
C ARG A 241 12.03 16.16 -5.76
N ASP A 242 12.19 16.07 -4.44
CA ASP A 242 11.08 16.13 -3.50
C ASP A 242 10.33 17.46 -3.63
N HIS A 243 9.02 17.40 -3.88
CA HIS A 243 8.18 18.57 -4.08
C HIS A 243 8.11 19.48 -2.86
N ARG A 244 8.42 18.99 -1.66
CA ARG A 244 8.47 19.81 -0.44
C ARG A 244 9.70 20.71 -0.44
N LYS A 245 10.84 20.17 -0.90
CA LYS A 245 12.07 20.93 -1.05
C LYS A 245 11.93 21.93 -2.19
N LEU A 246 11.55 21.45 -3.38
CA LEU A 246 11.38 22.30 -4.55
C LEU A 246 10.25 23.32 -4.37
N GLY A 247 9.15 22.93 -3.73
CA GLY A 247 8.01 23.81 -3.48
C GLY A 247 8.36 24.98 -2.58
N ALA A 248 9.24 24.78 -1.60
CA ALA A 248 9.79 25.85 -0.78
C ALA A 248 10.82 26.70 -1.56
N GLU A 249 11.80 26.07 -2.22
CA GLU A 249 12.86 26.77 -2.98
C GLU A 249 12.30 27.62 -4.14
N LEU A 250 11.23 27.15 -4.78
CA LEU A 250 10.60 27.82 -5.91
C LEU A 250 9.41 28.70 -5.51
N GLU A 251 9.08 28.77 -4.22
CA GLU A 251 7.95 29.55 -3.68
C GLU A 251 6.59 29.15 -4.33
N ILE A 252 6.34 27.85 -4.43
CA ILE A 252 5.10 27.28 -4.97
C ILE A 252 4.03 27.20 -3.88
N PHE A 253 4.38 26.70 -2.69
CA PHE A 253 3.47 26.59 -1.56
C PHE A 253 4.22 26.71 -0.23
N ALA A 254 3.48 26.99 0.83
CA ALA A 254 3.99 27.01 2.20
C ALA A 254 3.00 26.34 3.16
N PHE A 255 3.48 25.97 4.34
CA PHE A 255 2.64 25.54 5.45
C PHE A 255 2.82 26.50 6.62
N SER A 256 1.72 26.81 7.31
CA SER A 256 1.72 27.62 8.52
C SER A 256 1.11 26.83 9.67
N GLN A 257 1.84 26.70 10.77
CA GLN A 257 1.32 26.05 11.98
C GLN A 257 0.06 26.75 12.51
N GLN A 258 -0.05 28.07 12.32
CA GLN A 258 -1.25 28.83 12.72
C GLN A 258 -2.46 28.56 11.82
N VAL A 259 -2.23 28.16 10.56
CA VAL A 259 -3.31 27.80 9.63
C VAL A 259 -3.78 26.37 9.90
N GLY A 260 -2.85 25.46 10.19
CA GLY A 260 -3.13 24.07 10.54
C GLY A 260 -2.36 23.06 9.68
N GLN A 261 -2.12 21.88 10.24
CA GLN A 261 -1.43 20.80 9.53
C GLN A 261 -2.29 20.26 8.38
N GLY A 262 -1.64 19.96 7.25
CA GLY A 262 -2.33 19.42 6.07
C GLY A 262 -3.17 20.45 5.31
N LEU A 263 -3.00 21.74 5.58
CA LEU A 263 -3.68 22.83 4.89
C LEU A 263 -2.64 23.72 4.17
N PRO A 264 -2.29 23.40 2.92
CA PRO A 264 -1.25 24.13 2.19
C PRO A 264 -1.71 25.53 1.78
N LEU A 265 -0.82 26.49 1.92
CA LEU A 265 -0.98 27.84 1.38
C LEU A 265 -0.32 27.87 -0.01
N TRP A 266 -1.14 28.02 -1.05
CA TRP A 266 -0.63 28.23 -2.41
C TRP A 266 -0.07 29.64 -2.53
N LEU A 267 1.23 29.74 -2.81
CA LEU A 267 1.92 31.01 -3.05
C LEU A 267 1.67 31.47 -4.50
N PRO A 268 1.96 32.74 -4.87
CA PRO A 268 1.59 33.27 -6.19
C PRO A 268 2.01 32.39 -7.39
N LYS A 269 3.24 31.86 -7.39
CA LYS A 269 3.73 30.99 -8.47
C LYS A 269 3.00 29.64 -8.51
N GLY A 270 2.68 29.06 -7.35
CA GLY A 270 1.92 27.83 -7.28
C GLY A 270 0.46 28.02 -7.66
N ALA A 271 -0.15 29.14 -7.27
CA ALA A 271 -1.50 29.50 -7.69
C ALA A 271 -1.59 29.67 -9.21
N GLU A 272 -0.60 30.32 -9.84
CA GLU A 272 -0.53 30.42 -11.31
C GLU A 272 -0.37 29.06 -11.99
N LEU A 273 0.50 28.19 -11.45
CA LEU A 273 0.66 26.82 -11.93
C LEU A 273 -0.66 26.05 -11.88
N ARG A 274 -1.34 26.11 -10.72
CA ARG A 274 -2.63 25.47 -10.50
C ARG A 274 -3.68 25.99 -11.47
N GLU A 275 -3.83 27.31 -11.62
CA GLU A 275 -4.79 27.92 -12.54
C GLU A 275 -4.57 27.47 -13.99
N ARG A 276 -3.31 27.35 -14.42
CA ARG A 276 -2.98 26.85 -15.77
C ARG A 276 -3.43 25.40 -15.97
N LEU A 277 -3.26 24.54 -14.97
CA LEU A 277 -3.71 23.14 -15.01
C LEU A 277 -5.24 23.06 -15.02
N GLU A 278 -5.91 23.81 -14.14
CA GLU A 278 -7.37 23.88 -14.11
C GLU A 278 -7.94 24.37 -15.44
N THR A 279 -7.41 25.48 -15.98
CA THR A 279 -7.84 26.05 -17.25
C THR A 279 -7.59 25.09 -18.42
N PHE A 280 -6.49 24.33 -18.40
CA PHE A 280 -6.21 23.31 -19.41
C PHE A 280 -7.29 22.22 -19.41
N LEU A 281 -7.61 21.66 -18.25
CA LEU A 281 -8.61 20.59 -18.14
C LEU A 281 -10.04 21.11 -18.39
N LYS A 282 -10.41 22.29 -17.89
CA LYS A 282 -11.71 22.94 -18.18
C LYS A 282 -11.95 23.06 -19.70
N LYS A 283 -10.91 23.35 -20.48
CA LYS A 283 -11.02 23.44 -21.96
C LYS A 283 -11.31 22.08 -22.60
N ILE A 284 -10.72 20.99 -22.09
CA ILE A 284 -10.97 19.62 -22.57
C ILE A 284 -12.40 19.20 -22.19
N GLN A 285 -12.74 19.31 -20.91
CA GLN A 285 -14.06 19.02 -20.36
C GLN A 285 -15.17 19.76 -21.14
N LYS A 286 -15.00 21.07 -21.42
CA LYS A 286 -15.97 21.84 -22.21
C LYS A 286 -16.15 21.31 -23.64
N LYS A 287 -15.06 20.90 -24.31
CA LYS A 287 -15.14 20.30 -25.65
C LYS A 287 -15.85 18.95 -25.64
N MET A 288 -15.77 18.22 -24.53
CA MET A 288 -16.45 16.93 -24.32
C MET A 288 -17.85 17.06 -23.69
N GLY A 289 -18.38 18.29 -23.60
CA GLY A 289 -19.76 18.52 -23.18
C GLY A 289 -20.00 18.54 -21.67
N TYR A 290 -18.96 18.65 -20.84
CA TYR A 290 -19.10 18.84 -19.40
C TYR A 290 -19.51 20.28 -19.08
N GLN A 291 -20.43 20.41 -18.12
CA GLN A 291 -20.90 21.68 -17.61
C GLN A 291 -20.24 21.97 -16.25
N GLN A 292 -19.55 23.10 -16.15
CA GLN A 292 -18.89 23.48 -14.90
C GLN A 292 -19.92 23.96 -13.89
N VAL A 293 -19.85 23.41 -12.67
CA VAL A 293 -20.68 23.80 -11.53
C VAL A 293 -19.80 24.20 -10.35
N ILE A 294 -20.40 24.82 -9.33
CA ILE A 294 -19.73 25.15 -8.07
C ILE A 294 -20.69 24.81 -6.95
N THR A 295 -20.25 24.03 -5.98
CA THR A 295 -21.08 23.62 -4.84
C THR A 295 -20.49 24.10 -3.52
N PRO A 296 -21.32 24.31 -2.47
CA PRO A 296 -20.85 24.71 -1.15
C PRO A 296 -19.80 23.75 -0.56
N HIS A 297 -18.98 24.26 0.37
CA HIS A 297 -18.01 23.46 1.13
C HIS A 297 -18.62 22.71 2.32
N ILE A 298 -19.82 23.13 2.74
CA ILE A 298 -20.58 22.53 3.83
C ILE A 298 -21.98 22.15 3.36
N GLY A 299 -22.51 21.06 3.91
CA GLY A 299 -23.87 20.60 3.69
C GLY A 299 -24.50 20.19 5.02
N LYS A 300 -25.83 20.08 5.08
CA LYS A 300 -26.50 19.52 6.27
C LYS A 300 -26.04 18.08 6.47
N VAL A 301 -25.86 17.65 7.72
CA VAL A 301 -25.48 16.26 8.05
C VAL A 301 -26.39 15.24 7.38
N GLU A 302 -27.69 15.54 7.27
CA GLU A 302 -28.69 14.66 6.63
C GLU A 302 -28.39 14.33 5.17
N LEU A 303 -27.74 15.24 4.43
CA LEU A 303 -27.32 14.99 3.05
C LEU A 303 -26.33 13.81 2.98
N TYR A 304 -25.40 13.74 3.93
CA TYR A 304 -24.35 12.72 3.97
C TYR A 304 -24.85 11.42 4.58
N LYS A 305 -25.84 11.46 5.48
CA LYS A 305 -26.57 10.27 5.92
C LYS A 305 -27.34 9.66 4.75
N THR A 306 -28.06 10.48 3.99
CA THR A 306 -28.80 10.04 2.79
C THR A 306 -27.87 9.42 1.75
N SER A 307 -26.67 9.98 1.57
CA SER A 307 -25.68 9.44 0.63
C SER A 307 -24.85 8.27 1.18
N GLY A 308 -25.05 7.85 2.44
CA GLY A 308 -24.27 6.82 3.13
C GLY A 308 -22.84 7.22 3.50
N HIS A 309 -22.41 8.44 3.17
CA HIS A 309 -21.05 8.90 3.44
C HIS A 309 -20.82 9.18 4.93
N TYR A 310 -21.87 9.54 5.68
CA TYR A 310 -21.75 9.81 7.11
C TYR A 310 -21.27 8.58 7.90
N ASP A 311 -21.83 7.40 7.59
CA ASP A 311 -21.50 6.16 8.29
C ASP A 311 -20.15 5.59 7.81
N LYS A 312 -19.85 5.70 6.51
CA LYS A 312 -18.66 5.10 5.90
C LYS A 312 -17.38 5.94 6.03
N TYR A 313 -17.48 7.27 6.07
CA TYR A 313 -16.34 8.18 6.27
C TYR A 313 -16.25 8.73 7.71
N GLY A 314 -17.06 8.23 8.65
CA GLY A 314 -17.28 8.86 9.96
C GLY A 314 -16.00 9.25 10.71
N GLU A 315 -15.06 8.31 10.86
CA GLU A 315 -13.77 8.57 11.53
C GLU A 315 -12.79 9.37 10.66
N ASP A 316 -12.85 9.19 9.34
CA ASP A 316 -11.99 9.87 8.35
C ASP A 316 -12.50 11.26 7.94
N SER A 317 -13.53 11.77 8.62
CA SER A 317 -14.14 13.06 8.35
C SER A 317 -13.97 14.03 9.51
N PHE A 318 -14.02 15.31 9.19
CA PHE A 318 -14.12 16.33 10.24
C PHE A 318 -15.45 16.19 10.97
N HIS A 319 -15.43 16.37 12.29
CA HIS A 319 -16.65 16.34 13.09
C HIS A 319 -17.69 17.37 12.62
N PRO A 320 -19.00 17.08 12.82
CA PRO A 320 -20.06 18.02 12.51
C PRO A 320 -19.88 19.38 13.19
N ILE A 321 -20.31 20.42 12.48
CA ILE A 321 -20.36 21.81 12.93
C ILE A 321 -21.78 22.07 13.43
N SER A 322 -21.96 22.15 14.75
CA SER A 322 -23.24 22.53 15.35
C SER A 322 -23.45 24.05 15.26
N THR A 323 -24.71 24.48 15.04
CA THR A 323 -25.08 25.90 15.06
C THR A 323 -25.78 26.28 16.37
N PRO A 324 -26.04 27.57 16.62
CA PRO A 324 -26.87 27.99 17.76
C PRO A 324 -28.33 27.51 17.69
N VAL A 325 -28.77 26.96 16.55
CA VAL A 325 -30.12 26.40 16.39
C VAL A 325 -30.10 24.94 16.82
N GLU A 326 -30.95 24.58 17.77
CA GLU A 326 -31.04 23.21 18.30
C GLU A 326 -31.34 22.21 17.18
N GLY A 327 -30.49 21.18 17.07
CA GLY A 327 -30.61 20.11 16.07
C GLY A 327 -30.12 20.47 14.66
N GLU A 328 -29.56 21.67 14.44
CA GLU A 328 -28.97 22.04 13.16
C GLU A 328 -27.46 21.79 13.14
N GLU A 329 -27.05 20.86 12.29
CA GLU A 329 -25.65 20.46 12.12
C GLU A 329 -25.25 20.45 10.64
N PHE A 330 -24.03 20.93 10.40
CA PHE A 330 -23.39 20.94 9.09
C PHE A 330 -22.15 20.06 9.08
N PHE A 331 -21.72 19.66 7.90
CA PHE A 331 -20.54 18.83 7.71
C PHE A 331 -19.69 19.42 6.58
N LEU A 332 -18.38 19.48 6.79
CA LEU A 332 -17.42 19.76 5.71
C LEU A 332 -17.48 18.61 4.70
N LYS A 333 -17.65 18.92 3.42
CA LYS A 333 -17.83 17.87 2.41
C LYS A 333 -16.55 17.02 2.26
N PRO A 334 -16.61 15.68 2.45
CA PRO A 334 -15.48 14.79 2.16
C PRO A 334 -15.41 14.41 0.68
N MET A 335 -16.50 14.62 -0.07
CA MET A 335 -16.66 14.35 -1.50
C MET A 335 -17.71 15.29 -2.12
N ASN A 336 -17.66 15.54 -3.44
CA ASN A 336 -18.63 16.41 -4.12
C ASN A 336 -19.92 15.68 -4.54
N CYS A 337 -19.90 14.34 -4.59
CA CYS A 337 -21.00 13.50 -5.10
C CYS A 337 -22.39 13.88 -4.58
N PRO A 338 -22.60 14.04 -3.25
CA PRO A 338 -23.94 14.36 -2.73
C PRO A 338 -24.48 15.70 -3.25
N HIS A 339 -23.61 16.69 -3.44
CA HIS A 339 -24.01 18.01 -3.94
C HIS A 339 -24.32 17.97 -5.44
N HIS A 340 -23.55 17.19 -6.20
CA HIS A 340 -23.81 16.95 -7.62
C HIS A 340 -25.15 16.23 -7.85
N CYS A 341 -25.52 15.28 -6.98
CA CYS A 341 -26.84 14.66 -7.00
C CYS A 341 -27.97 15.67 -6.74
N GLU A 342 -27.80 16.62 -5.81
CA GLU A 342 -28.79 17.68 -5.59
C GLU A 342 -28.88 18.65 -6.79
N ILE A 343 -27.76 18.96 -7.48
CA ILE A 343 -27.80 19.71 -8.75
C ILE A 343 -28.62 18.96 -9.80
N TYR A 344 -28.38 17.65 -9.97
CA TYR A 344 -29.14 16.83 -10.92
C TYR A 344 -30.64 16.85 -10.61
N LYS A 345 -30.99 16.73 -9.32
CA LYS A 345 -32.37 16.71 -8.82
C LYS A 345 -33.10 18.05 -8.94
N CYS A 346 -32.40 19.18 -8.88
CA CYS A 346 -32.99 20.52 -8.91
C CYS A 346 -33.78 20.83 -10.19
N ILE A 347 -33.42 20.22 -11.32
CA ILE A 347 -34.05 20.48 -12.62
C ILE A 347 -34.50 19.15 -13.23
N PRO A 348 -35.80 18.96 -13.52
CA PRO A 348 -36.29 17.77 -14.19
C PRO A 348 -35.53 17.48 -15.49
N LYS A 349 -35.16 16.22 -15.70
CA LYS A 349 -34.43 15.75 -16.89
C LYS A 349 -35.27 14.75 -17.67
N SER A 350 -35.24 14.89 -18.99
CA SER A 350 -35.70 13.86 -19.92
C SER A 350 -34.57 12.86 -20.20
N TYR A 351 -34.92 11.65 -20.65
CA TYR A 351 -33.94 10.70 -21.19
C TYR A 351 -33.10 11.30 -22.34
N ARG A 352 -33.64 12.30 -23.06
CA ARG A 352 -32.94 13.03 -24.13
C ARG A 352 -31.87 13.99 -23.63
N ASP A 353 -31.94 14.38 -22.36
CA ASP A 353 -30.93 15.25 -21.73
C ASP A 353 -29.74 14.44 -21.20
N LEU A 354 -29.82 13.11 -21.27
CA LEU A 354 -28.74 12.19 -20.89
C LEU A 354 -27.90 11.82 -22.13
N PRO A 355 -26.57 11.74 -22.00
CA PRO A 355 -25.78 11.84 -20.76
C PRO A 355 -25.61 13.29 -20.29
N TYR A 356 -25.88 13.52 -19.01
CA TYR A 356 -25.71 14.83 -18.35
C TYR A 356 -24.41 14.83 -17.55
N ARG A 357 -23.45 15.66 -17.98
CA ARG A 357 -22.08 15.71 -17.45
C ARG A 357 -21.87 17.00 -16.68
N ILE A 358 -21.61 16.92 -15.38
CA ILE A 358 -21.19 18.08 -14.59
C ILE A 358 -19.79 17.86 -14.03
N ALA A 359 -19.01 18.93 -13.96
CA ALA A 359 -17.66 18.93 -13.43
C ALA A 359 -17.46 20.11 -12.48
N GLU A 360 -16.66 19.90 -11.45
CA GLU A 360 -16.31 20.91 -10.46
C GLU A 360 -14.85 20.71 -10.06
N PHE A 361 -14.09 21.80 -10.00
CA PHE A 361 -12.83 21.80 -9.24
C PHE A 361 -13.19 21.94 -7.76
N GLY A 362 -13.73 20.85 -7.21
CA GLY A 362 -14.45 20.80 -5.95
C GLY A 362 -13.49 20.62 -4.79
N THR A 363 -13.50 21.58 -3.87
CA THR A 363 -12.67 21.52 -2.66
C THR A 363 -13.34 20.70 -1.58
N VAL A 364 -12.68 19.64 -1.14
CA VAL A 364 -13.15 18.69 -0.14
C VAL A 364 -12.20 18.63 1.04
N TYR A 365 -12.67 18.07 2.14
CA TYR A 365 -11.92 17.97 3.39
C TYR A 365 -12.00 16.56 3.98
N ARG A 366 -10.84 15.99 4.32
CA ARG A 366 -10.73 14.67 4.96
C ARG A 366 -9.87 14.77 6.21
N TYR A 367 -10.25 14.04 7.25
CA TYR A 367 -9.52 14.00 8.51
C TYR A 367 -8.41 12.96 8.45
N GLU A 368 -7.36 13.26 7.69
CA GLU A 368 -6.16 12.43 7.64
C GLU A 368 -5.39 12.54 8.98
N GLN A 369 -4.86 11.42 9.48
CA GLN A 369 -4.08 11.42 10.72
C GLN A 369 -2.81 12.26 10.55
N SER A 370 -2.37 12.94 11.63
CA SER A 370 -1.25 13.89 11.56
C SER A 370 0.05 13.23 11.06
N GLY A 371 0.29 11.97 11.40
CA GLY A 371 1.44 11.17 10.96
C GLY A 371 1.42 10.79 9.47
N GLU A 372 0.27 10.87 8.82
CA GLU A 372 0.09 10.50 7.41
C GLU A 372 0.26 11.68 6.45
N LEU A 373 0.20 12.92 6.97
CA LEU A 373 0.30 14.13 6.18
C LEU A 373 1.66 14.26 5.51
N HIS A 374 1.67 14.53 4.20
CA HIS A 374 2.91 14.58 3.42
C HIS A 374 2.90 15.64 2.32
N GLY A 375 3.44 16.82 2.60
CA GLY A 375 3.52 17.91 1.63
C GLY A 375 2.16 18.16 0.95
N LEU A 376 2.13 18.27 -0.37
CA LEU A 376 0.89 18.31 -1.17
C LEU A 376 0.28 16.95 -1.54
N THR A 377 0.95 15.82 -1.30
CA THR A 377 0.44 14.51 -1.78
C THR A 377 -0.58 13.89 -0.85
N ARG A 378 -0.53 14.20 0.46
CA ARG A 378 -1.55 13.80 1.45
C ARG A 378 -1.85 14.96 2.39
N VAL A 379 -3.05 15.52 2.28
CA VAL A 379 -3.49 16.78 2.91
C VAL A 379 -4.93 16.66 3.38
N ARG A 380 -5.33 17.51 4.33
CA ARG A 380 -6.69 17.53 4.87
C ARG A 380 -7.67 18.37 4.05
N GLY A 381 -7.16 19.30 3.26
CA GLY A 381 -7.95 20.12 2.34
C GLY A 381 -7.33 20.10 0.96
N PHE A 382 -8.09 19.65 -0.03
CA PHE A 382 -7.64 19.54 -1.41
C PHE A 382 -8.78 19.79 -2.39
N THR A 383 -8.41 20.10 -3.62
CA THR A 383 -9.36 20.32 -4.70
C THR A 383 -9.18 19.22 -5.72
N GLN A 384 -10.26 18.49 -5.98
CA GLN A 384 -10.29 17.47 -7.01
C GLN A 384 -10.86 18.08 -8.30
N ASP A 385 -10.34 17.68 -9.45
CA ASP A 385 -10.92 17.89 -10.77
C ASP A 385 -12.13 16.95 -11.00
N ASP A 386 -13.05 16.97 -10.05
CA ASP A 386 -14.15 16.02 -9.91
C ASP A 386 -15.22 16.21 -11.00
N ALA A 387 -15.81 15.12 -11.46
CA ALA A 387 -16.89 15.13 -12.41
C ALA A 387 -17.86 13.98 -12.18
N HIS A 388 -19.14 14.24 -12.42
CA HIS A 388 -20.21 13.26 -12.25
C HIS A 388 -21.06 13.22 -13.51
N ILE A 389 -21.16 12.03 -14.09
CA ILE A 389 -21.90 11.77 -15.32
C ILE A 389 -23.16 10.99 -14.96
N PHE A 390 -24.31 11.61 -15.21
CA PHE A 390 -25.61 10.95 -15.08
C PHE A 390 -25.98 10.43 -16.46
N CYS A 391 -26.06 9.12 -16.61
CA CYS A 391 -26.34 8.46 -17.88
C CYS A 391 -27.31 7.30 -17.71
N THR A 392 -27.83 6.82 -18.83
CA THR A 392 -28.62 5.58 -18.86
C THR A 392 -27.70 4.36 -18.87
N PRO A 393 -28.18 3.16 -18.47
CA PRO A 393 -27.34 1.96 -18.45
C PRO A 393 -26.69 1.62 -19.80
N ASP A 394 -27.36 1.89 -20.91
CA ASP A 394 -26.84 1.67 -22.27
C ASP A 394 -25.73 2.65 -22.66
N GLN A 395 -25.68 3.83 -22.04
CA GLN A 395 -24.66 4.86 -22.28
C GLN A 395 -23.39 4.66 -21.45
N LEU A 396 -23.45 3.89 -20.35
CA LEU A 396 -22.37 3.75 -19.36
C LEU A 396 -21.01 3.44 -20.01
N LYS A 397 -20.99 2.48 -20.93
CA LYS A 397 -19.76 2.00 -21.58
C LYS A 397 -19.09 3.09 -22.42
N ASP A 398 -19.88 3.86 -23.17
CA ASP A 398 -19.39 4.93 -24.03
C ASP A 398 -18.93 6.14 -23.21
N GLU A 399 -19.63 6.45 -22.12
CA GLU A 399 -19.22 7.51 -21.19
C GLU A 399 -17.91 7.17 -20.48
N PHE A 400 -17.76 5.93 -20.01
CA PHE A 400 -16.53 5.45 -19.38
C PHE A 400 -15.33 5.53 -20.34
N LYS A 401 -15.52 5.12 -21.60
CA LYS A 401 -14.54 5.30 -22.67
C LYS A 401 -14.16 6.77 -22.88
N GLY A 402 -15.12 7.68 -22.82
CA GLY A 402 -14.88 9.12 -22.96
C GLY A 402 -14.04 9.69 -21.81
N VAL A 403 -14.28 9.24 -20.57
CA VAL A 403 -13.46 9.61 -19.40
C VAL A 403 -12.02 9.13 -19.58
N MET A 404 -11.83 7.88 -20.04
CA MET A 404 -10.49 7.36 -20.31
C MET A 404 -9.74 8.20 -21.36
N ASP A 405 -10.42 8.67 -22.41
CA ASP A 405 -9.78 9.53 -23.41
C ASP A 405 -9.30 10.86 -22.80
N ILE A 406 -10.02 11.42 -21.81
CA ILE A 406 -9.55 12.59 -21.04
C ILE A 406 -8.29 12.24 -20.25
N VAL A 407 -8.30 11.12 -19.51
CA VAL A 407 -7.13 10.67 -18.71
C VAL A 407 -5.90 10.53 -19.61
N MET A 408 -6.04 9.88 -20.77
CA MET A 408 -4.94 9.70 -21.72
C MET A 408 -4.42 11.02 -22.30
N ILE A 409 -5.30 12.01 -22.53
CA ILE A 409 -4.89 13.36 -22.94
C ILE A 409 -4.05 14.03 -21.85
N ILE A 410 -4.46 13.90 -20.59
CA ILE A 410 -3.72 14.46 -19.44
C ILE A 410 -2.36 13.78 -19.31
N PHE A 411 -2.32 12.45 -19.34
CA PHE A 411 -1.07 11.69 -19.20
C PHE A 411 -0.08 12.04 -20.31
N LYS A 412 -0.56 12.14 -21.55
CA LYS A 412 0.25 12.60 -22.67
C LYS A 412 0.74 14.04 -22.51
N ALA A 413 -0.09 14.95 -22.00
CA ALA A 413 0.28 16.34 -21.79
C ALA A 413 1.31 16.54 -20.67
N LEU A 414 1.28 15.67 -19.66
CA LEU A 414 2.20 15.67 -18.52
C LEU A 414 3.39 14.70 -18.68
N ASP A 415 3.49 14.04 -19.83
CA ASP A 415 4.54 13.06 -20.16
C ASP A 415 4.60 11.85 -19.20
N PHE A 416 3.44 11.41 -18.71
CA PHE A 416 3.30 10.16 -17.96
C PHE A 416 3.25 8.97 -18.91
N ASN A 417 4.43 8.41 -19.19
CA ASN A 417 4.59 7.27 -20.10
C ASN A 417 4.44 5.91 -19.42
N GLU A 418 4.55 5.85 -18.09
CA GLU A 418 4.46 4.63 -17.29
C GLU A 418 3.36 4.78 -16.24
N PHE A 419 2.31 3.99 -16.38
CA PHE A 419 1.24 3.88 -15.39
C PHE A 419 0.74 2.43 -15.32
N ILE A 420 0.25 2.04 -14.16
CA ILE A 420 -0.43 0.77 -13.94
C ILE A 420 -1.92 1.06 -13.95
N THR A 421 -2.68 0.23 -14.67
CA THR A 421 -4.14 0.27 -14.59
C THR A 421 -4.57 -0.80 -13.59
N GLN A 422 -5.38 -0.41 -12.61
CA GLN A 422 -5.96 -1.33 -11.64
C GLN A 422 -7.47 -1.31 -11.77
N ILE A 423 -8.10 -2.49 -11.77
CA ILE A 423 -9.56 -2.63 -11.71
C ILE A 423 -9.89 -3.14 -10.31
N SER A 424 -10.54 -2.27 -9.54
CA SER A 424 -10.89 -2.55 -8.16
C SER A 424 -12.33 -3.06 -8.10
N LEU A 425 -12.51 -4.33 -7.71
CA LEU A 425 -13.79 -5.04 -7.63
C LEU A 425 -14.22 -5.25 -6.17
N ARG A 426 -15.48 -5.63 -5.95
CA ARG A 426 -15.98 -5.87 -4.59
C ARG A 426 -15.33 -7.10 -3.98
N ASP A 427 -15.20 -7.10 -2.66
CA ASP A 427 -14.83 -8.29 -1.91
C ASP A 427 -15.93 -9.36 -2.08
N PRO A 428 -15.60 -10.57 -2.56
CA PRO A 428 -16.58 -11.65 -2.65
C PRO A 428 -17.07 -12.13 -1.27
N ASP A 429 -16.28 -11.94 -0.22
CA ASP A 429 -16.51 -12.48 1.12
C ASP A 429 -17.11 -11.46 2.11
N ASP A 430 -16.99 -10.15 1.84
CA ASP A 430 -17.58 -9.05 2.66
C ASP A 430 -18.59 -8.22 1.86
N GLN A 431 -19.87 -8.62 1.90
CA GLN A 431 -20.94 -7.91 1.21
C GLN A 431 -21.47 -6.69 1.98
N ASP A 432 -21.29 -6.63 3.31
CA ASP A 432 -21.82 -5.55 4.17
C ASP A 432 -21.08 -4.21 3.95
N LYS A 433 -19.86 -4.29 3.39
CA LYS A 433 -19.09 -3.11 2.97
C LYS A 433 -19.77 -2.34 1.83
N TYR A 434 -20.54 -2.99 0.96
CA TYR A 434 -21.03 -2.45 -0.30
C TYR A 434 -22.54 -2.15 -0.29
N ILE A 435 -22.96 -1.11 -1.03
CA ILE A 435 -24.38 -0.75 -1.18
C ILE A 435 -24.89 -1.12 -2.58
N GLY A 436 -26.20 -1.36 -2.70
CA GLY A 436 -26.87 -1.66 -3.97
C GLY A 436 -27.23 -3.14 -4.15
N SER A 437 -27.95 -3.46 -5.23
CA SER A 437 -28.32 -4.84 -5.55
C SER A 437 -27.18 -5.59 -6.23
N GLU A 438 -27.17 -6.91 -6.08
CA GLU A 438 -26.21 -7.80 -6.75
C GLU A 438 -26.24 -7.64 -8.28
N GLU A 439 -27.44 -7.50 -8.87
CA GLU A 439 -27.61 -7.25 -10.30
C GLU A 439 -26.91 -5.96 -10.77
N ASN A 440 -26.89 -4.91 -9.95
CA ASN A 440 -26.21 -3.67 -10.30
C ASN A 440 -24.69 -3.83 -10.27
N TRP A 441 -24.18 -4.56 -9.28
CA TRP A 441 -22.76 -4.88 -9.17
C TRP A 441 -22.29 -5.72 -10.36
N GLU A 442 -22.98 -6.81 -10.68
CA GLU A 442 -22.64 -7.66 -11.82
C GLU A 442 -22.58 -6.87 -13.13
N LYS A 443 -23.52 -5.94 -13.35
CA LYS A 443 -23.53 -5.08 -14.53
C LYS A 443 -22.35 -4.11 -14.55
N ALA A 444 -22.06 -3.46 -13.43
CA ALA A 444 -20.98 -2.49 -13.34
C ALA A 444 -19.60 -3.15 -13.48
N GLU A 445 -19.38 -4.28 -12.81
CA GLU A 445 -18.12 -5.05 -12.87
C GLU A 445 -17.90 -5.64 -14.27
N ARG A 446 -18.96 -6.11 -14.93
CA ARG A 446 -18.86 -6.54 -16.32
C ARG A 446 -18.52 -5.40 -17.26
N ALA A 447 -19.17 -4.24 -17.10
CA ALA A 447 -18.93 -3.09 -17.97
C ALA A 447 -17.48 -2.61 -17.88
N ILE A 448 -16.90 -2.53 -16.68
CA ILE A 448 -15.51 -2.07 -16.50
C ILE A 448 -14.49 -3.05 -17.09
N LEU A 449 -14.73 -4.35 -16.93
CA LEU A 449 -13.88 -5.42 -17.50
C LEU A 449 -13.94 -5.43 -19.02
N GLU A 450 -15.14 -5.33 -19.61
CA GLU A 450 -15.31 -5.27 -21.06
C GLU A 450 -14.63 -4.04 -21.67
N VAL A 451 -14.68 -2.87 -21.01
CA VAL A 451 -13.98 -1.69 -21.52
C VAL A 451 -12.47 -1.86 -21.46
N ALA A 452 -11.95 -2.45 -20.39
CA ALA A 452 -10.52 -2.74 -20.26
C ALA A 452 -10.03 -3.67 -21.38
N GLU A 453 -10.78 -4.74 -21.66
CA GLU A 453 -10.49 -5.68 -22.75
C GLU A 453 -10.55 -5.00 -24.12
N GLU A 454 -11.62 -4.25 -24.42
CA GLU A 454 -11.78 -3.55 -25.70
C GLU A 454 -10.69 -2.51 -25.98
N ARG A 455 -10.17 -1.88 -24.92
CA ARG A 455 -9.09 -0.89 -25.01
C ARG A 455 -7.70 -1.53 -24.98
N GLY A 456 -7.61 -2.84 -24.78
CA GLY A 456 -6.34 -3.57 -24.69
C GLY A 456 -5.47 -3.10 -23.52
N LEU A 457 -6.09 -2.75 -22.39
CA LEU A 457 -5.38 -2.33 -21.20
C LEU A 457 -4.83 -3.55 -20.46
N ASP A 458 -3.54 -3.50 -20.11
CA ASP A 458 -2.94 -4.46 -19.19
C ASP A 458 -3.29 -4.04 -17.75
N ALA A 459 -4.43 -4.53 -17.27
CA ALA A 459 -5.01 -4.14 -15.99
C ALA A 459 -4.86 -5.22 -14.93
N VAL A 460 -4.45 -4.83 -13.73
CA VAL A 460 -4.39 -5.70 -12.54
C VAL A 460 -5.75 -5.66 -11.86
N ILE A 461 -6.33 -6.82 -11.56
CA ILE A 461 -7.60 -6.92 -10.83
C ILE A 461 -7.29 -7.05 -9.33
N GLU A 462 -7.88 -6.18 -8.52
CA GLU A 462 -7.78 -6.20 -7.06
C GLU A 462 -9.19 -6.31 -6.46
N TYR A 463 -9.43 -7.35 -5.67
CA TYR A 463 -10.70 -7.55 -4.95
C TYR A 463 -10.66 -6.84 -3.60
N GLY A 464 -11.81 -6.33 -3.14
CA GLY A 464 -11.93 -5.62 -1.86
C GLY A 464 -11.63 -4.12 -1.92
N GLU A 465 -10.99 -3.67 -3.00
CA GLU A 465 -10.55 -2.27 -3.19
C GLU A 465 -11.61 -1.38 -3.86
N ALA A 466 -12.75 -1.91 -4.30
CA ALA A 466 -13.85 -1.12 -4.86
C ALA A 466 -14.37 -0.05 -3.88
N ALA A 467 -14.93 1.03 -4.43
CA ALA A 467 -15.68 1.99 -3.63
C ALA A 467 -16.97 1.32 -3.11
N PHE A 468 -17.50 1.80 -1.97
CA PHE A 468 -18.71 1.20 -1.39
C PHE A 468 -19.94 1.25 -2.32
N TYR A 469 -19.94 2.15 -3.32
CA TYR A 469 -21.04 2.37 -4.27
C TYR A 469 -20.78 1.84 -5.69
N GLY A 470 -19.64 1.20 -5.97
CA GLY A 470 -19.36 0.63 -7.28
C GLY A 470 -17.89 0.28 -7.53
N PRO A 471 -17.60 -0.49 -8.60
CA PRO A 471 -16.23 -0.77 -9.03
C PRO A 471 -15.57 0.50 -9.58
N LYS A 472 -14.23 0.53 -9.57
CA LYS A 472 -13.44 1.67 -10.07
C LYS A 472 -12.24 1.20 -10.87
N MET A 473 -11.76 2.05 -11.78
CA MET A 473 -10.53 1.84 -12.53
C MET A 473 -9.52 2.91 -12.13
N ASP A 474 -8.48 2.49 -11.43
CA ASP A 474 -7.48 3.40 -10.89
C ASP A 474 -6.27 3.44 -11.82
N PHE A 475 -5.80 4.65 -12.11
CA PHE A 475 -4.55 4.87 -12.83
C PHE A 475 -3.45 5.24 -11.84
N ILE A 476 -2.52 4.31 -11.64
CA ILE A 476 -1.45 4.42 -10.66
C ILE A 476 -0.16 4.87 -11.36
N VAL A 477 0.39 6.00 -10.94
CA VAL A 477 1.65 6.55 -11.44
C VAL A 477 2.75 6.44 -10.39
N LYS A 478 4.01 6.41 -10.83
CA LYS A 478 5.16 6.47 -9.92
C LYS A 478 5.67 7.91 -9.80
N ASP A 479 5.90 8.37 -8.58
CA ASP A 479 6.54 9.68 -8.36
C ASP A 479 8.07 9.63 -8.53
N ALA A 480 8.72 10.77 -8.35
CA ALA A 480 10.19 10.87 -8.44
C ALA A 480 10.95 10.03 -7.41
N LEU A 481 10.28 9.56 -6.35
CA LEU A 481 10.82 8.63 -5.35
C LEU A 481 10.44 7.17 -5.63
N GLY A 482 9.80 6.88 -6.76
CA GLY A 482 9.32 5.55 -7.12
C GLY A 482 8.07 5.10 -6.36
N ARG A 483 7.46 5.97 -5.54
CA ARG A 483 6.23 5.65 -4.80
C ARG A 483 5.05 5.66 -5.75
N LYS A 484 4.14 4.70 -5.56
CA LYS A 484 2.90 4.59 -6.33
C LYS A 484 1.84 5.56 -5.79
N TRP A 485 1.19 6.29 -6.68
CA TRP A 485 0.09 7.21 -6.38
C TRP A 485 -1.05 6.98 -7.35
N GLN A 486 -2.26 6.80 -6.82
CA GLN A 486 -3.49 6.87 -7.60
C GLN A 486 -3.71 8.32 -8.04
N LEU A 487 -3.76 8.55 -9.36
CA LEU A 487 -3.92 9.88 -9.95
C LEU A 487 -5.25 10.06 -10.68
N GLY A 488 -5.68 9.05 -11.45
CA GLY A 488 -6.98 9.04 -12.15
C GLY A 488 -7.89 7.94 -11.61
N THR A 489 -9.20 8.19 -11.59
CA THR A 489 -10.24 7.25 -11.10
C THR A 489 -11.55 7.48 -11.82
#